data_AF-A0A7Y2N878-F1
#
_entry.id   AF-A0A7Y2N878-F1
#
_cell.length_a   1.000
_cell.length_b   1.000
_cell.length_c   1.000
_cell.angle_alpha   90.00
_cell.angle_beta   90.00
_cell.angle_gamma   90.00
#
_symmetry.space_group_name_H-M   'P 1'
#
loop_
_entity.id
_entity.type
_entity.pdbx_description
1 polymer ?
#
loop_
_entity_poly.entity_id
_entity_poly.type
_entity_poly.pdbx_seq_one_letter_code
_entity_poly.pdbx_strand_id
1 'polypeptide(L)'
;LPTKTEASDLMMALYGRHGESPMPVVAANSPSDCFSAVIEASRLALKYRTPVMLLTDGYLATGSEPWQLPDVSSLPDLSVDFTTRPNGTDAQGDPIFLPYLRDADTLARPWAVPGTAGLEHRLGGLEKENGSGNVSYDPNNHELMTQLREAKVNGIANDIPQATIDGTGTADILLVGWGSTLGSITSAVQILRDQGISVDQLHLNHLHPFASNLGDLLHGYSRILVPELNRGQLVKLLRAEFLVDATTLSKMEGLPFTGAEIVDAATALLEVTR
;
A
#
# COMPACT_ATOMS: atom_id res chain seq x y z
N LEU A 1 -23.62 0.71 -2.81
CA LEU A 1 -24.57 -0.31 -3.31
C LEU A 1 -24.07 -1.69 -2.88
N PRO A 2 -24.72 -2.43 -1.95
CA PRO A 2 -24.10 -3.60 -1.30
C PRO A 2 -23.65 -4.73 -2.23
N THR A 3 -24.28 -4.86 -3.40
CA THR A 3 -24.02 -5.94 -4.37
C THR A 3 -23.25 -5.46 -5.60
N LYS A 4 -22.71 -4.24 -5.59
CA LYS A 4 -22.04 -3.62 -6.73
C LYS A 4 -20.60 -3.25 -6.38
N THR A 5 -19.76 -3.18 -7.41
CA THR A 5 -18.35 -2.83 -7.25
C THR A 5 -18.16 -1.31 -7.13
N GLU A 6 -17.23 -0.91 -6.28
CA GLU A 6 -16.81 0.47 -6.08
C GLU A 6 -15.43 0.46 -5.42
N ALA A 7 -14.60 1.48 -5.66
CA ALA A 7 -13.26 1.60 -5.09
C ALA A 7 -13.13 2.92 -4.31
N SER A 8 -14.09 3.21 -3.42
CA SER A 8 -14.27 4.53 -2.79
C SER A 8 -13.80 4.65 -1.34
N ASP A 9 -13.06 3.65 -0.83
CA ASP A 9 -12.62 3.62 0.57
C ASP A 9 -11.11 3.86 0.76
N LEU A 10 -10.34 4.21 -0.29
CA LEU A 10 -8.89 4.46 -0.19
C LEU A 10 -8.55 5.60 0.79
N MET A 11 -9.28 6.71 0.74
CA MET A 11 -9.06 7.82 1.68
C MET A 11 -9.42 7.44 3.11
N MET A 12 -10.45 6.62 3.30
CA MET A 12 -10.81 6.09 4.63
C MET A 12 -9.74 5.12 5.15
N ALA A 13 -9.16 4.31 4.27
CA ALA A 13 -8.06 3.41 4.59
C ALA A 13 -6.82 4.15 5.10
N LEU A 14 -6.47 5.26 4.45
CA LEU A 14 -5.27 6.04 4.76
C LEU A 14 -5.48 7.01 5.93
N TYR A 15 -6.61 7.71 5.96
CA TYR A 15 -6.82 8.87 6.85
C TYR A 15 -8.05 8.73 7.76
N GLY A 16 -8.69 7.57 7.81
CA GLY A 16 -9.88 7.33 8.64
C GLY A 16 -9.58 7.12 10.13
N ARG A 17 -8.30 7.13 10.54
CA ARG A 17 -7.86 6.87 11.91
C ARG A 17 -7.54 8.18 12.63
N HIS A 18 -7.70 8.20 13.96
CA HIS A 18 -7.45 9.40 14.77
C HIS A 18 -5.95 9.59 15.04
N GLY A 19 -5.49 10.85 14.94
CA GLY A 19 -4.09 11.22 15.11
C GLY A 19 -3.18 10.71 13.99
N GLU A 20 -1.90 11.03 14.08
CA GLU A 20 -0.85 10.58 13.15
C GLU A 20 -0.60 9.08 13.32
N SER A 21 -1.38 8.28 12.59
CA SER A 21 -1.46 6.83 12.73
C SER A 21 -1.35 6.10 11.39
N PRO A 22 -0.24 6.34 10.64
CA PRO A 22 -0.06 5.78 9.31
C PRO A 22 -0.08 4.26 9.36
N MET A 23 -0.48 3.66 8.24
CA MET A 23 -0.69 2.23 8.13
C MET A 23 -0.43 1.78 6.70
N PRO A 24 0.26 0.64 6.49
CA PRO A 24 0.43 0.12 5.16
C PRO A 24 -0.91 -0.26 4.54
N VAL A 25 -1.07 0.04 3.25
CA VAL A 25 -2.26 -0.29 2.45
C VAL A 25 -1.81 -1.02 1.20
N VAL A 26 -2.29 -2.25 1.06
CA VAL A 26 -2.11 -3.11 -0.11
C VAL A 26 -3.45 -3.25 -0.82
N ALA A 27 -3.47 -3.35 -2.14
CA ALA A 27 -4.65 -3.63 -2.94
C ALA A 27 -4.41 -4.83 -3.86
N ALA A 28 -5.41 -5.71 -3.94
CA ALA A 28 -5.44 -6.79 -4.92
C ALA A 28 -5.92 -6.26 -6.28
N ASN A 29 -5.39 -6.81 -7.37
CA ASN A 29 -5.71 -6.34 -8.73
C ASN A 29 -6.52 -7.34 -9.59
N SER A 30 -6.61 -8.60 -9.17
CA SER A 30 -7.37 -9.66 -9.84
C SER A 30 -7.90 -10.70 -8.83
N PRO A 31 -8.83 -11.60 -9.22
CA PRO A 31 -9.28 -12.68 -8.35
C PRO A 31 -8.14 -13.60 -7.89
N SER A 32 -7.17 -13.95 -8.75
CA SER A 32 -6.02 -14.76 -8.35
C SER A 32 -4.99 -13.97 -7.54
N ASP A 33 -4.78 -12.69 -7.86
CA ASP A 33 -3.87 -11.82 -7.10
C ASP A 33 -4.34 -11.61 -5.65
N CYS A 34 -5.63 -11.76 -5.35
CA CYS A 34 -6.14 -11.76 -3.98
C CYS A 34 -5.36 -12.74 -3.07
N PHE A 35 -4.95 -13.90 -3.58
CA PHE A 35 -4.15 -14.86 -2.82
C PHE A 35 -2.78 -14.29 -2.45
N SER A 36 -2.06 -13.75 -3.44
CA SER A 36 -0.73 -13.15 -3.26
C SER A 36 -0.79 -11.89 -2.39
N ALA A 37 -1.81 -11.04 -2.57
CA ALA A 37 -2.00 -9.81 -1.82
C ALA A 37 -2.26 -10.06 -0.32
N VAL A 38 -2.97 -11.15 0.04
CA VAL A 38 -3.14 -11.57 1.44
C VAL A 38 -1.81 -12.00 2.06
N ILE A 39 -1.00 -12.77 1.31
CA ILE A 39 0.33 -13.19 1.76
C ILE A 39 1.23 -11.96 1.97
N GLU A 40 1.24 -11.03 1.02
CA GLU A 40 2.02 -9.79 1.10
C GLU A 40 1.58 -8.92 2.29
N ALA A 41 0.27 -8.71 2.47
CA ALA A 41 -0.25 -7.96 3.61
C ALA A 41 0.12 -8.62 4.96
N SER A 42 0.07 -9.96 5.02
CA SER A 42 0.47 -10.73 6.20
C SER A 42 1.97 -10.62 6.48
N ARG A 43 2.80 -10.72 5.44
CA ARG A 43 4.26 -10.53 5.52
C ARG A 43 4.60 -9.17 6.11
N LEU A 44 4.01 -8.10 5.57
CA LEU A 44 4.22 -6.73 6.06
C LEU A 44 3.75 -6.57 7.51
N ALA A 45 2.58 -7.11 7.86
CA ALA A 45 2.04 -7.01 9.21
C ALA A 45 2.94 -7.71 10.25
N LEU A 46 3.43 -8.91 9.92
CA LEU A 46 4.29 -9.70 10.81
C LEU A 46 5.70 -9.12 10.92
N LYS A 47 6.32 -8.72 9.80
CA LYS A 47 7.67 -8.15 9.76
C LYS A 47 7.73 -6.79 10.47
N TYR A 48 6.82 -5.88 10.15
CA TYR A 48 6.83 -4.49 10.68
C TYR A 48 5.96 -4.30 11.93
N ARG A 49 5.29 -5.36 12.39
CA ARG A 49 4.49 -5.38 13.64
C ARG A 49 3.53 -4.19 13.68
N THR A 50 2.76 -4.08 12.60
CA THR A 50 1.84 -2.98 12.33
C THR A 50 0.57 -3.55 11.70
N PRO A 51 -0.62 -3.00 11.98
CA PRO A 51 -1.79 -3.36 11.19
C PRO A 51 -1.53 -3.04 9.72
N VAL A 52 -2.11 -3.80 8.80
CA VAL A 52 -2.06 -3.58 7.35
C VAL A 52 -3.48 -3.71 6.83
N MET A 53 -3.90 -2.79 5.96
CA MET A 53 -5.20 -2.90 5.28
C MET A 53 -5.00 -3.49 3.89
N LEU A 54 -5.72 -4.57 3.60
CA LEU A 54 -5.86 -5.10 2.26
C LEU A 54 -7.17 -4.60 1.66
N LEU A 55 -7.09 -3.84 0.57
CA LEU A 55 -8.23 -3.40 -0.21
C LEU A 55 -8.53 -4.41 -1.32
N THR A 56 -9.80 -4.78 -1.39
CA THR A 56 -10.42 -5.54 -2.48
C THR A 56 -11.78 -4.92 -2.76
N ASP A 57 -12.48 -5.38 -3.77
CA ASP A 57 -13.81 -4.88 -4.12
C ASP A 57 -14.76 -6.02 -4.52
N GLY A 58 -16.05 -5.66 -4.68
CA GLY A 58 -17.09 -6.63 -5.03
C GLY A 58 -16.88 -7.31 -6.39
N TYR A 59 -16.14 -6.67 -7.32
CA TYR A 59 -15.83 -7.27 -8.62
C TYR A 59 -14.81 -8.39 -8.48
N LEU A 60 -13.73 -8.17 -7.74
CA LEU A 60 -12.74 -9.23 -7.45
C LEU A 60 -13.33 -10.36 -6.61
N ALA A 61 -14.15 -10.01 -5.60
CA ALA A 61 -14.75 -10.99 -4.70
C ALA A 61 -15.74 -11.95 -5.39
N THR A 62 -16.34 -11.54 -6.52
CA THR A 62 -17.30 -12.37 -7.27
C THR A 62 -16.78 -12.81 -8.64
N GLY A 63 -15.62 -12.30 -9.06
CA GLY A 63 -14.95 -12.69 -10.29
C GLY A 63 -14.22 -14.02 -10.15
N SER A 64 -13.91 -14.62 -11.30
CA SER A 64 -13.08 -15.81 -11.37
C SER A 64 -12.19 -15.72 -12.61
N GLU A 65 -11.00 -16.29 -12.52
CA GLU A 65 -10.07 -16.39 -13.63
C GLU A 65 -9.30 -17.72 -13.56
N PRO A 66 -8.82 -18.25 -14.69
CA PRO A 66 -7.92 -19.40 -14.67
C PRO A 66 -6.68 -19.08 -13.84
N TRP A 67 -6.40 -19.91 -12.83
CA TRP A 67 -5.29 -19.69 -11.94
C TRP A 67 -4.48 -20.97 -11.75
N GLN A 68 -3.16 -20.85 -11.91
CA GLN A 68 -2.23 -21.91 -11.58
C GLN A 68 -1.87 -21.81 -10.09
N LEU A 69 -2.30 -22.80 -9.31
CA LEU A 69 -1.98 -22.85 -7.89
C LEU A 69 -0.45 -22.93 -7.69
N PRO A 70 0.13 -22.09 -6.82
CA PRO A 70 1.55 -22.17 -6.51
C PRO A 70 1.86 -23.40 -5.68
N ASP A 71 3.08 -23.92 -5.83
CA ASP A 71 3.61 -24.95 -4.94
C ASP A 71 3.80 -24.39 -3.53
N VAL A 72 3.40 -25.14 -2.50
CA VAL A 72 3.54 -24.69 -1.10
C VAL A 72 4.98 -24.35 -0.74
N SER A 73 5.95 -25.09 -1.30
CA SER A 73 7.37 -24.87 -1.08
C SER A 73 7.93 -23.60 -1.74
N SER A 74 7.19 -22.95 -2.65
CA SER A 74 7.60 -21.68 -3.25
C SER A 74 7.01 -20.45 -2.53
N LEU A 75 6.12 -20.67 -1.55
CA LEU A 75 5.55 -19.60 -0.74
C LEU A 75 6.62 -18.96 0.17
N PRO A 76 6.54 -17.64 0.43
CA PRO A 76 7.48 -16.99 1.31
C PRO A 76 7.34 -17.50 2.75
N ASP A 77 8.47 -17.60 3.46
CA ASP A 77 8.45 -17.87 4.89
C ASP A 77 7.95 -16.63 5.64
N LEU A 78 6.85 -16.80 6.38
CA LEU A 78 6.24 -15.77 7.22
C LEU A 78 6.51 -16.00 8.71
N SER A 79 7.52 -16.81 9.04
CA SER A 79 7.93 -17.06 10.42
C SER A 79 8.34 -15.76 11.12
N VAL A 80 8.11 -15.71 12.44
CA VAL A 80 8.41 -14.56 13.29
C VAL A 80 9.30 -14.98 14.42
N ASP A 81 10.39 -14.23 14.61
CA ASP A 81 11.26 -14.38 15.76
C ASP A 81 10.65 -13.69 16.98
N PHE A 82 10.16 -14.53 17.90
CA PHE A 82 9.69 -14.07 19.20
C PHE A 82 10.86 -13.79 20.13
N THR A 83 10.74 -12.70 20.89
CA THR A 83 11.68 -12.38 21.95
C THR A 83 11.50 -13.34 23.11
N THR A 84 12.58 -14.00 23.51
CA THR A 84 12.60 -15.01 24.59
C THR A 84 13.42 -14.60 25.81
N ARG A 85 14.11 -13.45 25.76
CA ARG A 85 14.99 -12.95 26.83
C ARG A 85 15.02 -11.41 26.88
N PRO A 86 15.36 -10.82 28.05
CA PRO A 86 15.61 -9.39 28.18
C PRO A 86 16.54 -8.84 27.09
N ASN A 87 16.30 -7.60 26.67
CA ASN A 87 17.00 -6.92 25.56
C ASN A 87 17.56 -5.54 25.96
N GLY A 88 17.63 -5.26 27.26
CA GLY A 88 18.22 -4.05 27.83
C GLY A 88 18.80 -4.31 29.21
N THR A 89 19.37 -3.26 29.79
CA THR A 89 19.86 -3.24 31.18
C THR A 89 19.32 -2.00 31.87
N ASP A 90 19.00 -2.10 33.15
CA ASP A 90 18.61 -0.94 33.95
C ASP A 90 19.83 -0.18 34.50
N ALA A 91 19.57 0.83 35.35
CA ALA A 91 20.62 1.66 35.94
C ALA A 91 21.53 0.90 36.92
N GLN A 92 21.09 -0.27 37.41
CA GLN A 92 21.80 -1.14 38.32
C GLN A 92 22.59 -2.23 37.56
N GLY A 93 22.38 -2.33 36.24
CA GLY A 93 22.98 -3.34 35.38
C GLY A 93 22.20 -4.64 35.30
N ASP A 94 21.00 -4.70 35.89
CA ASP A 94 20.16 -5.89 35.86
C ASP A 94 19.46 -6.01 34.50
N PRO A 95 19.31 -7.22 33.93
CA PRO A 95 18.65 -7.42 32.65
C PRO A 95 17.16 -7.03 32.69
N ILE A 96 16.72 -6.20 31.74
CA ILE A 96 15.32 -5.79 31.60
C ILE A 96 14.79 -5.98 30.18
N PHE A 97 13.47 -6.14 30.06
CA PHE A 97 12.80 -6.14 28.77
C PHE A 97 12.31 -4.73 28.41
N LEU A 98 12.70 -4.26 27.23
CA LEU A 98 12.32 -2.98 26.62
C LEU A 98 11.33 -3.23 25.48
N PRO A 99 10.01 -3.27 25.77
CA PRO A 99 8.95 -3.62 24.81
C PRO A 99 8.71 -2.60 23.69
N TYR A 100 9.34 -1.42 23.77
CA TYR A 100 9.28 -0.35 22.76
C TYR A 100 10.66 -0.03 22.18
N LEU A 101 11.67 -0.86 22.46
CA LEU A 101 12.94 -0.80 21.74
C LEU A 101 12.68 -1.05 20.25
N ARG A 102 13.30 -0.26 19.38
CA ARG A 102 13.08 -0.31 17.93
C ARG A 102 14.19 -1.10 17.28
N ASP A 103 13.80 -2.05 16.45
CA ASP A 103 14.71 -2.70 15.51
C ASP A 103 15.34 -1.66 14.57
N ALA A 104 16.63 -1.77 14.28
CA ALA A 104 17.36 -0.73 13.55
C ALA A 104 16.94 -0.64 12.06
N ASP A 105 16.54 -1.77 11.47
CA ASP A 105 16.20 -1.85 10.05
C ASP A 105 14.71 -1.62 9.82
N THR A 106 13.87 -2.19 10.68
CA THR A 106 12.41 -2.21 10.48
C THR A 106 11.66 -1.26 11.40
N LEU A 107 12.29 -0.71 12.45
CA LEU A 107 11.62 0.03 13.54
C LEU A 107 10.48 -0.74 14.23
N ALA A 108 10.40 -2.05 13.99
CA ALA A 108 9.47 -2.94 14.66
C ALA A 108 9.87 -3.08 16.14
N ARG A 109 8.88 -3.28 17.01
CA ARG A 109 9.10 -3.48 18.46
C ARG A 109 9.30 -4.96 18.74
N PRO A 110 10.08 -5.40 19.74
CA PRO A 110 10.16 -6.82 20.12
C PRO A 110 8.77 -7.41 20.41
N TRP A 111 8.59 -8.69 20.09
CA TRP A 111 7.32 -9.40 20.26
C TRP A 111 7.57 -10.58 21.19
N ALA A 112 7.17 -10.40 22.44
CA ALA A 112 7.18 -11.45 23.45
C ALA A 112 5.82 -12.16 23.48
N VAL A 113 5.82 -13.48 23.61
CA VAL A 113 4.59 -14.26 23.81
C VAL A 113 4.12 -14.05 25.26
N PRO A 114 2.83 -13.73 25.50
CA PRO A 114 2.30 -13.62 26.85
C PRO A 114 2.60 -14.87 27.70
N GLY A 115 3.09 -14.66 28.93
CA GLY A 115 3.51 -15.75 29.82
C GLY A 115 5.01 -16.09 29.77
N THR A 116 5.79 -15.45 28.90
CA THR A 116 7.26 -15.60 28.90
C THR A 116 7.87 -14.90 30.11
N ALA A 117 8.53 -15.66 30.98
CA ALA A 117 9.13 -15.14 32.21
C ALA A 117 10.22 -14.08 31.93
N GLY A 118 10.20 -12.98 32.69
CA GLY A 118 11.18 -11.89 32.56
C GLY A 118 10.89 -10.91 31.41
N LEU A 119 9.78 -11.11 30.68
CA LEU A 119 9.33 -10.21 29.60
C LEU A 119 7.97 -9.57 29.94
N GLU A 120 7.64 -9.44 31.21
CA GLU A 120 6.39 -8.84 31.66
C GLU A 120 6.32 -7.37 31.23
N HIS A 121 5.28 -6.99 30.50
CA HIS A 121 5.12 -5.63 29.99
C HIS A 121 3.65 -5.26 29.77
N ARG A 122 3.39 -3.96 29.56
CA ARG A 122 2.04 -3.42 29.32
C ARG A 122 1.91 -2.80 27.95
N LEU A 123 1.10 -3.43 27.11
CA LEU A 123 0.61 -2.85 25.86
C LEU A 123 -0.70 -2.09 26.13
N GLY A 124 -0.92 -0.98 25.44
CA GLY A 124 -2.12 -0.16 25.59
C GLY A 124 -2.10 1.05 24.66
N GLY A 125 -3.22 1.76 24.57
CA GLY A 125 -3.40 2.90 23.65
C GLY A 125 -2.87 4.25 24.14
N LEU A 126 -2.45 4.36 25.42
CA LEU A 126 -1.78 5.56 25.91
C LEU A 126 -0.38 5.68 25.29
N GLU A 127 0.10 6.91 25.10
CA GLU A 127 1.46 7.14 24.61
C GLU A 127 2.48 6.50 25.55
N LYS A 128 3.50 5.91 24.92
CA LYS A 128 4.52 5.12 25.61
C LYS A 128 5.89 5.73 25.48
N GLU A 129 6.66 5.65 26.56
CA GLU A 129 8.07 6.00 26.56
C GLU A 129 8.84 5.09 25.60
N ASN A 130 9.71 5.70 24.78
CA ASN A 130 10.61 4.97 23.90
C ASN A 130 11.49 3.98 24.69
N GLY A 131 11.64 2.75 24.18
CA GLY A 131 12.33 1.68 24.91
C GLY A 131 11.44 1.02 25.98
N SER A 132 11.21 1.69 27.11
CA SER A 132 10.62 1.08 28.32
C SER A 132 9.16 0.68 28.17
N GLY A 133 8.36 1.42 27.38
CA GLY A 133 6.93 1.19 27.25
C GLY A 133 6.07 1.67 28.42
N ASN A 134 6.65 2.41 29.37
CA ASN A 134 5.91 3.10 30.42
C ASN A 134 5.01 4.18 29.83
N VAL A 135 3.95 4.58 30.55
CA VAL A 135 3.12 5.70 30.09
C VAL A 135 3.94 6.98 30.15
N SER A 136 3.95 7.75 29.06
CA SER A 136 4.66 9.02 28.99
C SER A 136 3.73 10.13 28.52
N TYR A 137 3.86 11.29 29.17
CA TYR A 137 3.21 12.55 28.78
C TYR A 137 4.25 13.60 28.36
N ASP A 138 5.52 13.18 28.22
CA ASP A 138 6.61 14.06 27.80
C ASP A 138 6.41 14.48 26.33
N PRO A 139 6.41 15.79 26.02
CA PRO A 139 6.19 16.28 24.66
C PRO A 139 7.21 15.76 23.65
N ASN A 140 8.50 15.72 24.02
CA ASN A 140 9.56 15.28 23.11
C ASN A 140 9.45 13.78 22.84
N ASN A 141 9.08 12.98 23.84
CA ASN A 141 8.77 11.57 23.64
C ASN A 141 7.58 11.38 22.70
N HIS A 142 6.51 12.18 22.85
CA HIS A 142 5.34 12.08 21.97
C HIS A 142 5.69 12.40 20.51
N GLU A 143 6.46 13.46 20.26
CA GLU A 143 6.96 13.80 18.93
C GLU A 143 7.82 12.67 18.35
N LEU A 144 8.83 12.21 19.10
CA LEU A 144 9.72 11.12 18.69
C LEU A 144 8.93 9.85 18.36
N MET A 145 8.01 9.44 19.23
CA MET A 145 7.25 8.21 19.03
C MET A 145 6.29 8.31 17.85
N THR A 146 5.78 9.51 17.55
CA THR A 146 4.99 9.79 16.35
C THR A 146 5.84 9.64 15.09
N GLN A 147 6.99 10.30 15.04
CA GLN A 147 7.93 10.20 13.91
C GLN A 147 8.42 8.76 13.70
N LEU A 148 8.69 8.00 14.77
CA LEU A 148 9.09 6.60 14.67
C LEU A 148 7.99 5.70 14.09
N ARG A 149 6.71 5.97 14.39
CA ARG A 149 5.57 5.23 13.82
C ARG A 149 5.44 5.50 12.33
N GLU A 150 5.60 6.75 11.92
CA GLU A 150 5.60 7.17 10.52
C GLU A 150 6.80 6.61 9.75
N ALA A 151 8.02 6.82 10.27
CA ALA A 151 9.25 6.32 9.66
C ALA A 151 9.22 4.79 9.46
N LYS A 152 8.60 4.06 10.40
CA LYS A 152 8.39 2.62 10.26
C LYS A 152 7.53 2.26 9.05
N VAL A 153 6.41 2.98 8.86
CA VAL A 153 5.51 2.73 7.73
C VAL A 153 6.16 3.16 6.42
N ASN A 154 6.81 4.32 6.39
CA ASN A 154 7.50 4.82 5.19
C ASN A 154 8.67 3.92 4.80
N GLY A 155 9.41 3.37 5.78
CA GLY A 155 10.52 2.46 5.56
C GLY A 155 10.15 1.15 4.85
N ILE A 156 8.86 0.78 4.81
CA ILE A 156 8.36 -0.37 4.04
C ILE A 156 8.61 -0.18 2.54
N ALA A 157 8.71 1.05 2.03
CA ALA A 157 9.02 1.32 0.64
C ALA A 157 10.34 0.67 0.17
N ASN A 158 11.28 0.41 1.09
CA ASN A 158 12.57 -0.23 0.82
C ASN A 158 12.47 -1.77 0.74
N ASP A 159 11.34 -2.34 1.11
CA ASP A 159 11.11 -3.79 1.24
C ASP A 159 9.92 -4.28 0.39
N ILE A 160 9.41 -3.42 -0.49
CA ILE A 160 8.38 -3.74 -1.48
C ILE A 160 8.98 -3.66 -2.89
N PRO A 161 8.40 -4.38 -3.86
CA PRO A 161 8.82 -4.28 -5.25
C PRO A 161 8.74 -2.85 -5.76
N GLN A 162 9.68 -2.49 -6.64
CA GLN A 162 9.61 -1.25 -7.39
C GLN A 162 8.40 -1.27 -8.33
N ALA A 163 7.80 -0.10 -8.59
CA ALA A 163 6.73 0.00 -9.57
C ALA A 163 7.28 -0.27 -10.96
N THR A 164 6.48 -0.94 -11.80
CA THR A 164 6.86 -1.35 -13.15
C THR A 164 5.95 -0.71 -14.19
N ILE A 165 6.54 -0.39 -15.35
CA ILE A 165 5.82 0.07 -16.53
C ILE A 165 5.62 -1.13 -17.46
N ASP A 166 4.37 -1.36 -17.88
CA ASP A 166 4.06 -2.15 -19.06
C ASP A 166 4.10 -1.23 -20.28
N GLY A 167 5.16 -1.38 -21.08
CA GLY A 167 5.31 -0.70 -22.35
C GLY A 167 6.73 -0.21 -22.58
N THR A 168 6.86 0.97 -23.18
CA THR A 168 8.16 1.52 -23.62
C THR A 168 8.87 2.35 -22.56
N GLY A 169 8.13 2.88 -21.58
CA GLY A 169 8.65 3.84 -20.61
C GLY A 169 8.70 5.28 -21.12
N THR A 170 8.29 5.52 -22.38
CA THR A 170 8.38 6.82 -23.06
C THR A 170 7.13 7.12 -23.89
N ALA A 171 5.99 6.53 -23.54
CA ALA A 171 4.74 6.74 -24.26
C ALA A 171 4.17 8.16 -24.11
N ASP A 172 3.27 8.54 -25.01
CA ASP A 172 2.63 9.87 -25.00
C ASP A 172 1.66 10.04 -23.81
N ILE A 173 1.15 8.92 -23.28
CA ILE A 173 0.23 8.87 -22.16
C ILE A 173 0.49 7.63 -21.29
N LEU A 174 0.42 7.82 -19.97
CA LEU A 174 0.45 6.75 -18.98
C LEU A 174 -0.94 6.53 -18.38
N LEU A 175 -1.43 5.29 -18.42
CA LEU A 175 -2.59 4.87 -17.65
C LEU A 175 -2.16 4.31 -16.31
N VAL A 176 -2.60 4.93 -15.21
CA VAL A 176 -2.28 4.47 -13.85
C VAL A 176 -3.53 3.87 -13.20
N GLY A 177 -3.45 2.61 -12.81
CA GLY A 177 -4.55 1.87 -12.19
C GLY A 177 -4.23 1.34 -10.79
N TRP A 178 -5.28 0.93 -10.10
CA TRP A 178 -5.21 0.14 -8.86
C TRP A 178 -6.50 -0.69 -8.73
N GLY A 179 -6.50 -1.72 -7.88
CA GLY A 179 -7.69 -2.55 -7.66
C GLY A 179 -8.17 -3.28 -8.93
N SER A 180 -9.48 -3.55 -9.01
CA SER A 180 -10.12 -4.23 -10.15
C SER A 180 -10.02 -3.53 -11.51
N THR A 181 -9.48 -2.31 -11.58
CA THR A 181 -9.36 -1.57 -12.85
C THR A 181 -8.31 -2.17 -13.80
N LEU A 182 -7.45 -3.09 -13.33
CA LEU A 182 -6.36 -3.68 -14.12
C LEU A 182 -6.84 -4.25 -15.45
N GLY A 183 -7.87 -5.08 -15.44
CA GLY A 183 -8.38 -5.73 -16.65
C GLY A 183 -8.92 -4.74 -17.68
N SER A 184 -9.69 -3.75 -17.25
CA SER A 184 -10.25 -2.73 -18.13
C SER A 184 -9.16 -1.83 -18.73
N ILE A 185 -8.17 -1.44 -17.92
CA ILE A 185 -7.02 -0.65 -18.38
C ILE A 185 -6.19 -1.46 -19.39
N THR A 186 -5.88 -2.72 -19.08
CA THR A 186 -5.10 -3.60 -19.96
C THR A 186 -5.81 -3.79 -21.31
N SER A 187 -7.13 -3.99 -21.29
CA SER A 187 -7.92 -4.06 -22.53
C SER A 187 -7.88 -2.76 -23.34
N ALA A 188 -7.92 -1.60 -22.68
CA ALA A 188 -7.86 -0.30 -23.34
C ALA A 188 -6.48 -0.04 -23.95
N VAL A 189 -5.41 -0.34 -23.21
CA VAL A 189 -4.02 -0.25 -23.68
C VAL A 189 -3.81 -1.08 -24.94
N GLN A 190 -4.32 -2.32 -24.97
CA GLN A 190 -4.22 -3.16 -26.17
C GLN A 190 -4.92 -2.52 -27.38
N ILE A 191 -6.16 -2.03 -27.20
CA ILE A 191 -6.93 -1.39 -28.27
C ILE A 191 -6.21 -0.14 -28.80
N LEU A 192 -5.70 0.72 -27.90
CA LEU A 192 -4.95 1.93 -28.27
C LEU A 192 -3.66 1.58 -29.02
N ARG A 193 -2.91 0.57 -28.56
CA ARG A 193 -1.69 0.09 -29.23
C ARG A 193 -2.00 -0.46 -30.62
N ASP A 194 -3.09 -1.21 -30.78
CA ASP A 194 -3.55 -1.71 -32.10
C ASP A 194 -3.95 -0.58 -33.06
N GLN A 195 -4.36 0.57 -32.52
CA GLN A 195 -4.61 1.81 -33.27
C GLN A 195 -3.35 2.65 -33.54
N GLY A 196 -2.18 2.19 -33.08
CA GLY A 196 -0.90 2.89 -33.24
C GLY A 196 -0.69 4.03 -32.26
N ILE A 197 -1.48 4.13 -31.19
CA ILE A 197 -1.31 5.12 -30.13
C ILE A 197 -0.23 4.65 -29.16
N SER A 198 0.72 5.54 -28.86
CA SER A 198 1.78 5.30 -27.89
C SER A 198 1.22 5.43 -26.47
N VAL A 199 0.98 4.31 -25.80
CA VAL A 199 0.44 4.26 -24.42
C VAL A 199 1.18 3.23 -23.57
N ASP A 200 1.49 3.65 -22.34
CA ASP A 200 2.05 2.80 -21.28
C ASP A 200 1.03 2.60 -20.15
N GLN A 201 1.19 1.53 -19.39
CA GLN A 201 0.38 1.22 -18.22
C GLN A 201 1.24 1.00 -16.98
N LEU A 202 0.74 1.46 -15.83
CA LEU A 202 1.28 1.17 -14.50
C LEU A 202 0.13 0.78 -13.59
N HIS A 203 0.28 -0.31 -12.83
CA HIS A 203 -0.75 -0.73 -11.87
C HIS A 203 -0.17 -0.89 -10.48
N LEU A 204 -0.83 -0.30 -9.48
CA LEU A 204 -0.35 -0.21 -8.11
C LEU A 204 -1.00 -1.27 -7.21
N ASN A 205 -0.17 -2.09 -6.58
CA ASN A 205 -0.56 -2.99 -5.50
C ASN A 205 -0.27 -2.42 -4.11
N HIS A 206 0.77 -1.60 -3.96
CA HIS A 206 1.10 -0.92 -2.70
C HIS A 206 0.67 0.55 -2.80
N LEU A 207 -0.34 0.94 -2.02
CA LEU A 207 -0.92 2.28 -2.03
C LEU A 207 -0.40 3.15 -0.89
N HIS A 208 0.11 2.52 0.19
CA HIS A 208 0.88 3.21 1.22
C HIS A 208 1.85 2.23 1.91
N PRO A 209 3.14 2.57 2.02
CA PRO A 209 3.82 3.56 1.18
C PRO A 209 3.78 3.15 -0.30
N PHE A 210 3.89 4.13 -1.20
CA PHE A 210 4.16 3.84 -2.61
C PHE A 210 5.59 3.28 -2.78
N ALA A 211 5.81 2.59 -3.90
CA ALA A 211 7.15 2.19 -4.31
C ALA A 211 8.05 3.43 -4.48
N SER A 212 9.32 3.33 -4.06
CA SER A 212 10.24 4.46 -4.00
C SER A 212 10.54 5.10 -5.37
N ASN A 213 10.50 4.33 -6.46
CA ASN A 213 10.69 4.84 -7.82
C ASN A 213 9.42 5.45 -8.46
N LEU A 214 8.26 5.43 -7.79
CA LEU A 214 7.01 5.84 -8.43
C LEU A 214 7.05 7.29 -8.92
N GLY A 215 7.61 8.21 -8.11
CA GLY A 215 7.74 9.62 -8.50
C GLY A 215 8.52 9.80 -9.80
N ASP A 216 9.70 9.17 -9.89
CA ASP A 216 10.57 9.25 -11.07
C ASP A 216 9.88 8.72 -12.33
N LEU A 217 9.12 7.61 -12.20
CA LEU A 217 8.34 7.07 -13.31
C LEU A 217 7.26 8.05 -13.76
N LEU A 218 6.50 8.62 -12.82
CA LEU A 218 5.40 9.53 -13.14
C LEU A 218 5.90 10.83 -13.77
N HIS A 219 7.03 11.38 -13.31
CA HIS A 219 7.64 12.58 -13.92
C HIS A 219 8.09 12.38 -15.37
N GLY A 220 8.27 11.13 -15.81
CA GLY A 220 8.58 10.80 -17.21
C GLY A 220 7.43 11.06 -18.18
N TYR A 221 6.20 11.27 -17.70
CA TYR A 221 5.02 11.41 -18.55
C TYR A 221 4.39 12.79 -18.45
N SER A 222 4.11 13.38 -19.61
CA SER A 222 3.37 14.65 -19.69
C SER A 222 1.87 14.49 -19.48
N ARG A 223 1.34 13.26 -19.67
CA ARG A 223 -0.08 12.94 -19.55
C ARG A 223 -0.23 11.66 -18.74
N ILE A 224 -0.93 11.79 -17.62
CA ILE A 224 -1.26 10.67 -16.76
C ILE A 224 -2.78 10.63 -16.64
N LEU A 225 -3.39 9.52 -17.05
CA LEU A 225 -4.82 9.29 -16.87
C LEU A 225 -5.01 8.17 -15.85
N VAL A 226 -5.91 8.39 -14.90
CA VAL A 226 -6.16 7.48 -13.79
C VAL A 226 -7.63 7.07 -13.80
N PRO A 227 -7.97 5.91 -14.37
CA PRO A 227 -9.31 5.34 -14.28
C PRO A 227 -9.60 4.83 -12.86
N GLU A 228 -10.63 5.39 -12.23
CA GLU A 228 -10.99 5.08 -10.85
C GLU A 228 -12.50 4.85 -10.70
N LEU A 229 -12.90 3.78 -9.99
CA LEU A 229 -14.29 3.54 -9.61
C LEU A 229 -14.70 4.37 -8.37
N ASN A 230 -14.31 5.64 -8.36
CA ASN A 230 -14.53 6.64 -7.32
C ASN A 230 -14.36 8.06 -7.90
N ARG A 231 -14.33 9.10 -7.05
CA ARG A 231 -14.17 10.53 -7.45
C ARG A 231 -12.73 11.05 -7.38
N GLY A 232 -11.76 10.30 -7.86
CA GLY A 232 -10.37 10.74 -7.92
C GLY A 232 -9.62 10.57 -6.60
N GLN A 233 -9.61 9.41 -5.95
CA GLN A 233 -8.91 9.22 -4.68
C GLN A 233 -7.40 9.04 -4.91
N LEU A 234 -7.01 8.11 -5.78
CA LEU A 234 -5.60 7.91 -6.11
C LEU A 234 -5.00 9.17 -6.75
N VAL A 235 -5.71 9.82 -7.67
CA VAL A 235 -5.22 11.07 -8.30
C VAL A 235 -4.86 12.15 -7.27
N LYS A 236 -5.64 12.28 -6.19
CA LYS A 236 -5.34 13.26 -5.14
C LYS A 236 -4.03 12.92 -4.43
N LEU A 237 -3.78 11.64 -4.15
CA LEU A 237 -2.54 11.18 -3.54
C LEU A 237 -1.35 11.40 -4.47
N LEU A 238 -1.44 10.96 -5.72
CA LEU A 238 -0.34 11.13 -6.69
C LEU A 238 0.04 12.60 -6.87
N ARG A 239 -0.96 13.49 -6.92
CA ARG A 239 -0.74 14.94 -6.97
C ARG A 239 -0.12 15.49 -5.69
N ALA A 240 -0.57 15.05 -4.53
CA ALA A 240 -0.06 15.50 -3.24
C ALA A 240 1.40 15.08 -3.02
N GLU A 241 1.73 13.84 -3.35
CA GLU A 241 3.06 13.26 -3.10
C GLU A 241 4.09 13.64 -4.16
N PHE A 242 3.70 13.74 -5.44
CA PHE A 242 4.66 13.86 -6.55
C PHE A 242 4.51 15.12 -7.40
N LEU A 243 3.49 15.95 -7.14
CA LEU A 243 3.21 17.18 -7.90
C LEU A 243 3.06 16.96 -9.41
N VAL A 244 2.51 15.82 -9.82
CA VAL A 244 2.25 15.48 -11.24
C VAL A 244 0.84 15.88 -11.66
N ASP A 245 0.65 16.26 -12.94
CA ASP A 245 -0.69 16.61 -13.46
C ASP A 245 -1.50 15.37 -13.90
N ALA A 246 -1.84 14.52 -12.92
CA ALA A 246 -2.65 13.32 -13.16
C ALA A 246 -4.15 13.64 -13.31
N THR A 247 -4.75 13.26 -14.43
CA THR A 247 -6.18 13.46 -14.70
C THR A 247 -6.98 12.24 -14.27
N THR A 248 -8.11 12.45 -13.59
CA THR A 248 -9.02 11.36 -13.20
C THR A 248 -10.01 11.03 -14.32
N LEU A 249 -10.21 9.74 -14.58
CA LEU A 249 -11.40 9.21 -15.23
C LEU A 249 -12.23 8.51 -14.15
N SER A 250 -13.29 9.18 -13.69
CA SER A 250 -14.11 8.71 -12.56
C SER A 250 -15.37 7.99 -13.05
N LYS A 251 -15.70 6.82 -12.46
CA LYS A 251 -16.99 6.13 -12.66
C LYS A 251 -17.60 5.69 -11.32
N MET A 252 -18.87 6.01 -11.09
CA MET A 252 -19.59 5.70 -9.83
C MET A 252 -20.96 5.05 -10.09
N GLU A 253 -21.01 4.20 -11.11
CA GLU A 253 -22.24 3.56 -11.57
C GLU A 253 -22.47 2.17 -10.96
N GLY A 254 -21.57 1.74 -10.06
CA GLY A 254 -21.60 0.37 -9.52
C GLY A 254 -21.22 -0.70 -10.55
N LEU A 255 -20.53 -0.30 -11.63
CA LEU A 255 -20.10 -1.15 -12.74
C LEU A 255 -18.61 -0.93 -13.02
N PRO A 256 -17.87 -1.97 -13.44
CA PRO A 256 -16.51 -1.79 -13.90
C PRO A 256 -16.45 -0.92 -15.17
N PHE A 257 -15.27 -0.40 -15.47
CA PHE A 257 -15.02 0.20 -16.78
C PHE A 257 -15.05 -0.87 -17.87
N THR A 258 -15.55 -0.50 -19.04
CA THR A 258 -15.24 -1.18 -20.29
C THR A 258 -13.93 -0.62 -20.85
N GLY A 259 -13.22 -1.40 -21.68
CA GLY A 259 -12.02 -0.91 -22.36
C GLY A 259 -12.32 0.30 -23.26
N ALA A 260 -13.49 0.30 -23.93
CA ALA A 260 -13.91 1.39 -24.81
C ALA A 260 -14.06 2.73 -24.08
N GLU A 261 -14.64 2.75 -22.87
CA GLU A 261 -14.75 3.98 -22.07
C GLU A 261 -13.37 4.61 -21.78
N ILE A 262 -12.37 3.77 -21.52
CA ILE A 262 -11.01 4.24 -21.24
C ILE A 262 -10.32 4.69 -22.53
N VAL A 263 -10.52 3.99 -23.65
CA VAL A 263 -10.01 4.38 -24.98
C VAL A 263 -10.51 5.76 -25.38
N ASP A 264 -11.81 6.02 -25.23
CA ASP A 264 -12.42 7.30 -25.59
C ASP A 264 -11.83 8.44 -24.74
N ALA A 265 -11.71 8.21 -23.42
CA ALA A 265 -11.13 9.19 -22.51
C ALA A 265 -9.63 9.47 -22.77
N ALA A 266 -8.84 8.43 -23.04
CA ALA A 266 -7.43 8.56 -23.37
C ALA A 266 -7.24 9.33 -24.69
N THR A 267 -8.04 9.01 -25.70
CA THR A 267 -8.00 9.71 -27.00
C THR A 267 -8.37 11.18 -26.86
N ALA A 268 -9.44 11.48 -26.11
CA ALA A 268 -9.84 12.87 -25.84
C ALA A 268 -8.74 13.64 -25.10
N LEU A 269 -8.07 13.03 -24.12
CA LEU A 269 -6.95 13.67 -23.40
C LEU A 269 -5.74 13.91 -24.32
N LEU A 270 -5.51 13.05 -25.32
CA LEU A 270 -4.47 13.25 -26.33
C LEU A 270 -4.78 14.43 -27.26
N GLU A 271 -6.05 14.66 -27.59
CA GLU A 271 -6.51 15.75 -28.47
C GLU A 271 -6.48 17.14 -27.83
N VAL A 272 -6.83 17.28 -26.54
CA VAL A 272 -6.93 18.58 -25.84
C VAL A 272 -5.61 19.36 -25.77
N THR A 273 -4.47 18.68 -25.93
CA THR A 273 -3.13 19.29 -25.82
C THR A 273 -2.39 19.40 -27.17
N ARG A 274 -3.09 19.24 -28.30
CA ARG A 274 -2.61 19.65 -29.62
C ARG A 274 -3.06 21.08 -29.93
#